data_AF-A0A875S0J1-F1
#
_entry.id   AF-A0A875S0J1-F1
#
_cell.length_a   1.000
_cell.length_b   1.000
_cell.length_c   1.000
_cell.angle_alpha   90.00
_cell.angle_beta   90.00
_cell.angle_gamma   90.00
#
_symmetry.space_group_name_H-M   'P 1'
#
loop_
_entity.id
_entity.type
_entity.pdbx_description
1 polymer ?
#
loop_
_entity_poly.entity_id
_entity_poly.type
_entity_poly.pdbx_seq_one_letter_code
_entity_poly.pdbx_strand_id
1 'polypeptide(L)'
;MFTLCVGGNLVSYFVIERVDRRVLYIGGVALCTIMNLLIACVSYGSSQAAAYTTVVFVFLWAFIYEATVGPLTYALITELPQGRMRAKSVAITSNVNSLCSFGLGYLIPYLFNPDEVNMGLGSCTGVVLFVVMLFFLPETRGRTANEIEQLFVNKVGALKFKRAKFDEDDKLIMSSVGKEATLLYATCYATGYSTLRYMLRYRLQATCYSTLQATLHTLRYMRYAASSGEGQRQTGKLKRTSGLGDGRK
;
A
#
# COMPACT_ATOMS: atom_id res chain seq x y z
N MET A 1 11.86 -19.20 -5.58
CA MET A 1 10.97 -18.23 -4.91
C MET A 1 9.67 -18.05 -5.69
N PHE A 2 9.69 -17.51 -6.92
CA PHE A 2 8.46 -17.22 -7.70
C PHE A 2 7.49 -18.40 -7.82
N THR A 3 7.98 -19.61 -8.10
CA THR A 3 7.14 -20.82 -8.19
C THR A 3 6.40 -21.16 -6.90
N LEU A 4 7.03 -20.93 -5.73
CA LEU A 4 6.39 -21.15 -4.43
C LEU A 4 5.29 -20.11 -4.18
N CYS A 5 5.53 -18.85 -4.54
CA CYS A 5 4.53 -17.78 -4.41
C CYS A 5 3.30 -18.07 -5.28
N VAL A 6 3.51 -18.54 -6.51
CA VAL A 6 2.41 -18.95 -7.41
C VAL A 6 1.64 -20.13 -6.80
N GLY A 7 2.33 -21.15 -6.30
CA GLY A 7 1.70 -22.27 -5.60
C GLY A 7 0.88 -21.83 -4.38
N GLY A 8 1.40 -20.91 -3.57
CA GLY A 8 0.69 -20.34 -2.42
C GLY A 8 -0.62 -19.64 -2.82
N ASN A 9 -0.58 -18.82 -3.87
CA ASN A 9 -1.77 -18.13 -4.39
C ASN A 9 -2.83 -19.12 -4.89
N LEU A 10 -2.43 -20.21 -5.57
CA LEU A 10 -3.35 -21.25 -6.02
C LEU A 10 -4.03 -21.95 -4.83
N VAL A 11 -3.28 -22.23 -3.76
CA VAL A 11 -3.85 -22.78 -2.52
C VAL A 11 -4.84 -21.80 -1.89
N SER A 12 -4.50 -20.50 -1.87
CA SER A 12 -5.38 -19.48 -1.29
C SER A 12 -6.76 -19.45 -1.94
N TYR A 13 -6.87 -19.67 -3.26
CA TYR A 13 -8.15 -19.71 -3.95
C TYR A 13 -9.11 -20.72 -3.30
N PHE A 14 -8.61 -21.91 -2.99
CA PHE A 14 -9.38 -22.97 -2.34
C PHE A 14 -9.66 -22.70 -0.85
N VAL A 15 -8.76 -22.00 -0.16
CA VAL A 15 -8.86 -21.77 1.29
C VAL A 15 -9.82 -20.62 1.59
N ILE A 16 -9.80 -19.53 0.81
CA ILE A 16 -10.67 -18.35 1.00
C ILE A 16 -12.15 -18.75 0.89
N GLU A 17 -12.48 -19.68 -0.01
CA GLU A 17 -13.86 -20.15 -0.17
C GLU A 17 -14.33 -21.06 0.98
N ARG A 18 -13.44 -21.67 1.76
CA ARG A 18 -13.81 -22.62 2.83
C ARG A 18 -13.78 -22.03 4.23
N VAL A 19 -12.90 -21.04 4.48
CA VAL A 19 -12.67 -20.48 5.81
C VAL A 19 -13.25 -19.06 5.91
N ASP A 20 -13.74 -18.70 7.10
CA ASP A 20 -14.12 -17.33 7.44
C ASP A 20 -12.93 -16.38 7.24
N ARG A 21 -13.16 -15.22 6.58
CA ARG A 21 -12.08 -14.32 6.16
C ARG A 21 -11.32 -13.78 7.35
N ARG A 22 -12.03 -13.43 8.42
CA ARG A 22 -11.41 -12.90 9.63
C ARG A 22 -10.50 -13.93 10.29
N VAL A 23 -10.95 -15.18 10.38
CA VAL A 23 -10.18 -16.28 10.98
C VAL A 23 -8.95 -16.60 10.14
N LEU A 24 -9.11 -16.65 8.82
CA LEU A 24 -8.01 -16.92 7.89
C LEU A 24 -6.93 -15.84 7.95
N TYR A 25 -7.33 -14.56 7.98
CA TYR A 25 -6.40 -13.46 8.07
C TYR A 25 -5.63 -13.44 9.40
N ILE A 26 -6.35 -13.55 10.52
CA ILE A 26 -5.74 -13.55 11.86
C ILE A 26 -4.82 -14.75 12.03
N GLY A 27 -5.28 -15.95 11.65
CA GLY A 27 -4.46 -17.17 11.68
C GLY A 27 -3.22 -17.06 10.80
N GLY A 28 -3.36 -16.51 9.60
CA GLY A 28 -2.25 -16.27 8.68
C GLY A 28 -1.21 -15.31 9.25
N VAL A 29 -1.64 -14.17 9.82
CA VAL A 29 -0.73 -13.20 10.44
C VAL A 29 -0.06 -13.78 11.69
N ALA A 30 -0.79 -14.55 12.52
CA ALA A 30 -0.21 -15.22 13.68
C ALA A 30 0.90 -16.20 13.25
N LEU A 31 0.63 -17.03 12.24
CA LEU A 31 1.60 -17.99 11.72
C LEU A 31 2.81 -17.29 11.08
N CYS A 32 2.59 -16.22 10.30
CA CYS A 32 3.66 -15.40 9.76
C CYS A 32 4.52 -14.77 10.87
N THR A 33 3.91 -14.33 11.96
CA THR A 33 4.62 -13.75 13.12
C THR A 33 5.47 -14.80 13.83
N ILE A 34 4.94 -16.00 14.04
CA ILE A 34 5.69 -17.13 14.61
C ILE A 34 6.90 -17.46 13.72
N MET A 35 6.72 -17.54 12.40
CA MET A 35 7.81 -17.80 11.47
C MET A 35 8.87 -16.70 11.50
N ASN A 36 8.48 -15.42 11.59
CA ASN A 36 9.42 -14.30 11.73
C ASN A 36 10.20 -14.37 13.05
N LEU A 37 9.58 -14.82 14.14
CA LEU A 37 10.28 -15.05 15.40
C LEU A 37 11.29 -16.19 15.28
N LEU A 38 10.92 -17.30 14.64
CA LEU A 38 11.84 -18.43 14.39
C LEU A 38 13.03 -18.00 13.53
N ILE A 39 12.79 -17.24 12.46
CA ILE A 39 13.85 -16.68 11.60
C ILE A 39 14.79 -15.80 12.42
N ALA A 40 14.25 -14.92 13.26
CA ALA A 40 15.06 -14.06 14.13
C ALA A 40 15.92 -14.87 15.12
N CYS A 41 15.36 -15.92 15.74
CA CYS A 41 16.10 -16.80 16.64
C CYS A 41 17.23 -17.55 15.92
N VAL A 42 16.97 -18.11 14.73
CA VAL A 42 17.97 -18.85 13.94
C VAL A 42 19.07 -17.91 13.43
N SER A 43 18.73 -16.66 13.10
CA SER A 43 19.67 -15.65 12.61
C SER A 43 20.72 -15.23 13.65
N TYR A 44 20.54 -15.56 14.94
CA TYR A 44 21.55 -15.34 15.96
C TYR A 44 22.71 -16.35 15.88
N GLY A 45 22.50 -17.49 15.21
CA GLY A 45 23.55 -18.47 14.96
C GLY A 45 24.49 -18.04 13.83
N SER A 46 25.79 -18.00 14.10
CA SER A 46 26.83 -17.65 13.11
C SER A 46 27.28 -18.83 12.23
N SER A 47 26.59 -19.97 12.28
CA SER A 47 26.98 -21.16 11.52
C SER A 47 26.41 -21.17 10.10
N GLN A 48 27.12 -21.83 9.18
CA GLN A 48 26.64 -21.99 7.81
C GLN A 48 25.33 -22.79 7.74
N ALA A 49 25.13 -23.72 8.68
CA ALA A 49 23.86 -24.43 8.84
C ALA A 49 22.71 -23.46 9.19
N ALA A 50 22.93 -22.50 10.09
CA ALA A 50 21.93 -21.49 10.45
C ALA A 50 21.52 -20.61 9.25
N ALA A 51 22.47 -20.27 8.37
CA ALA A 51 22.18 -19.54 7.15
C ALA A 51 21.26 -20.33 6.19
N TYR A 52 21.54 -21.62 5.96
CA TYR A 52 20.68 -22.47 5.13
C TYR A 52 19.28 -22.64 5.73
N THR A 53 19.20 -22.85 7.05
CA THR A 53 17.92 -22.98 7.75
C THR A 53 17.09 -21.70 7.68
N THR A 54 17.73 -20.53 7.79
CA THR A 54 17.07 -19.22 7.65
C THR A 54 16.41 -19.08 6.27
N VAL A 55 17.13 -19.44 5.21
CA VAL A 55 16.59 -19.38 3.83
C VAL A 55 15.37 -20.29 3.66
N VAL A 56 15.38 -21.50 4.22
CA VAL A 56 14.24 -22.41 4.17
C VAL A 56 13.02 -21.81 4.89
N PHE A 57 13.21 -21.25 6.08
CA PHE A 57 12.13 -20.60 6.82
C PHE A 57 11.55 -19.37 6.10
N VAL A 58 12.39 -18.57 5.43
CA VAL A 58 11.92 -17.45 4.61
C VAL A 58 11.05 -17.92 3.45
N PHE A 59 11.38 -19.05 2.81
CA PHE A 59 10.54 -19.61 1.74
C PHE A 59 9.20 -20.15 2.27
N LEU A 60 9.19 -20.81 3.43
CA LEU A 60 7.97 -21.26 4.08
C LEU A 60 7.08 -20.08 4.50
N TRP A 61 7.69 -19.04 5.07
CA TRP A 61 7.00 -17.80 5.41
C TRP A 61 6.36 -17.16 4.17
N ALA A 62 7.11 -17.04 3.07
CA ALA A 62 6.60 -16.47 1.82
C ALA A 62 5.42 -17.27 1.26
N PHE A 63 5.48 -18.60 1.32
CA PHE A 63 4.37 -19.46 0.91
C PHE A 63 3.12 -19.25 1.77
N ILE A 64 3.27 -19.21 3.09
CA ILE A 64 2.15 -19.01 4.03
C ILE A 64 1.51 -17.62 3.83
N TYR A 65 2.34 -16.59 3.64
CA TYR A 65 1.87 -15.23 3.39
C TYR A 65 1.02 -15.16 2.10
N GLU A 66 1.51 -15.74 1.02
CA GLU A 66 0.80 -15.79 -0.28
C GLU A 66 -0.42 -16.74 -0.26
N ALA A 67 -0.47 -17.72 0.65
CA ALA A 67 -1.61 -18.60 0.80
C ALA A 67 -2.74 -18.01 1.67
N THR A 68 -2.46 -16.95 2.43
CA THR A 68 -3.40 -16.41 3.43
C THR A 68 -3.53 -14.90 3.34
N VAL A 69 -2.54 -14.15 3.82
CA VAL A 69 -2.63 -12.70 4.05
C VAL A 69 -2.62 -11.91 2.75
N GLY A 70 -1.73 -12.26 1.81
CA GLY A 70 -1.55 -11.54 0.55
C GLY A 70 -2.85 -11.43 -0.27
N PRO A 71 -3.36 -12.54 -0.83
CA PRO A 71 -4.58 -12.53 -1.66
C PRO A 71 -5.82 -12.05 -0.90
N LEU A 72 -5.95 -12.39 0.39
CA LEU A 72 -7.09 -11.96 1.19
C LEU A 72 -7.13 -10.45 1.39
N THR A 73 -5.97 -9.79 1.55
CA THR A 73 -5.89 -8.33 1.64
C THR A 73 -6.46 -7.68 0.36
N TYR A 74 -6.08 -8.17 -0.81
CA TYR A 74 -6.58 -7.64 -2.08
C TYR A 74 -8.08 -7.88 -2.28
N ALA A 75 -8.59 -9.03 -1.84
CA ALA A 75 -10.03 -9.30 -1.86
C ALA A 75 -10.81 -8.36 -0.94
N LEU A 76 -10.30 -8.07 0.27
CA LEU A 76 -10.96 -7.16 1.20
C LEU A 76 -10.98 -5.71 0.70
N ILE A 77 -9.91 -5.26 0.03
CA ILE A 77 -9.85 -3.90 -0.53
C ILE A 77 -10.95 -3.66 -1.56
N THR A 78 -11.42 -4.70 -2.26
CA THR A 78 -12.50 -4.58 -3.26
C THR A 78 -13.89 -4.79 -2.66
N GLU A 79 -14.02 -5.59 -1.60
CA GLU A 79 -15.30 -5.90 -0.96
C GLU A 79 -15.81 -4.82 -0.01
N LEU A 80 -14.93 -4.18 0.75
CA LEU A 80 -15.30 -3.19 1.77
C LEU A 80 -15.82 -1.85 1.21
N PRO A 81 -15.26 -1.25 0.14
CA PRO A 81 -15.72 0.03 -0.34
C PRO A 81 -17.04 -0.07 -1.09
N GLN A 82 -17.87 0.97 -0.94
CA GLN A 82 -19.05 1.18 -1.77
C GLN A 82 -18.67 1.17 -3.26
N GLY A 83 -19.53 0.58 -4.11
CA GLY A 83 -19.22 0.36 -5.53
C GLY A 83 -18.73 1.62 -6.26
N ARG A 84 -19.33 2.78 -5.99
CA ARG A 84 -18.95 4.07 -6.61
C ARG A 84 -17.59 4.63 -6.17
N MET A 85 -17.10 4.24 -4.98
CA MET A 85 -15.83 4.72 -4.42
C MET A 85 -14.70 3.69 -4.51
N ARG A 86 -15.02 2.45 -4.92
CA ARG A 86 -14.09 1.31 -5.00
C ARG A 86 -12.81 1.64 -5.74
N ALA A 87 -12.89 2.24 -6.93
CA ALA A 87 -11.70 2.60 -7.72
C ALA A 87 -10.77 3.57 -6.98
N LYS A 88 -11.33 4.54 -6.24
CA LYS A 88 -10.55 5.50 -5.45
C LYS A 88 -9.89 4.82 -4.25
N SER A 89 -10.61 3.96 -3.54
CA SER A 89 -10.08 3.22 -2.39
C SER A 89 -8.94 2.29 -2.78
N VAL A 90 -9.05 1.59 -3.92
CA VAL A 90 -7.98 0.75 -4.46
C VAL A 90 -6.75 1.60 -4.77
N ALA A 91 -6.91 2.73 -5.48
CA ALA A 91 -5.80 3.61 -5.83
C ALA A 91 -5.07 4.18 -4.60
N ILE A 92 -5.81 4.58 -3.56
CA ILE A 92 -5.23 5.05 -2.30
C ILE A 92 -4.43 3.93 -1.63
N THR A 93 -5.01 2.74 -1.55
CA THR A 93 -4.36 1.58 -0.91
C THR A 93 -3.07 1.21 -1.64
N SER A 94 -3.08 1.16 -2.97
CA SER A 94 -1.88 0.89 -3.77
C SER A 94 -0.79 1.94 -3.55
N ASN A 95 -1.15 3.22 -3.49
CA ASN A 95 -0.18 4.29 -3.24
C ASN A 95 0.44 4.20 -1.84
N VAL A 96 -0.37 3.92 -0.81
CA VAL A 96 0.11 3.72 0.56
C VAL A 96 1.04 2.50 0.63
N ASN A 97 0.65 1.39 -0.01
CA ASN A 97 1.49 0.20 -0.09
C ASN A 97 2.85 0.51 -0.74
N SER A 98 2.88 1.21 -1.86
CA SER A 98 4.14 1.60 -2.53
C SER A 98 5.00 2.52 -1.66
N LEU A 99 4.40 3.46 -0.93
CA LEU A 99 5.11 4.34 0.01
C LEU A 99 5.72 3.56 1.18
N CYS A 100 4.95 2.64 1.77
CA CYS A 100 5.44 1.76 2.84
C CYS A 100 6.56 0.85 2.35
N SER A 101 6.42 0.24 1.16
CA SER A 101 7.44 -0.59 0.56
C SER A 101 8.72 0.18 0.23
N PHE A 102 8.60 1.44 -0.22
CA PHE A 102 9.75 2.32 -0.43
C PHE A 102 10.48 2.62 0.90
N GLY A 103 9.72 2.99 1.95
CA GLY A 103 10.29 3.26 3.27
C GLY A 103 10.98 2.04 3.87
N LEU A 104 10.35 0.87 3.78
CA LEU A 104 10.94 -0.39 4.24
C LEU A 104 12.16 -0.79 3.40
N GLY A 105 12.12 -0.59 2.08
CA GLY A 105 13.26 -0.85 1.20
C GLY A 105 14.49 -0.02 1.55
N TYR A 106 14.30 1.22 2.01
CA TYR A 106 15.39 2.02 2.56
C TYR A 106 15.77 1.57 3.97
N LEU A 107 14.83 1.27 4.86
CA LEU A 107 15.10 0.98 6.28
C LEU A 107 15.74 -0.40 6.53
N ILE A 108 15.35 -1.43 5.74
CA ILE A 108 15.82 -2.81 5.88
C ILE A 108 17.37 -2.92 5.87
N PRO A 109 18.11 -2.36 4.90
CA PRO A 109 19.57 -2.46 4.92
C PRO A 109 20.20 -1.81 6.17
N TYR A 110 19.64 -0.70 6.68
CA TYR A 110 20.11 -0.07 7.93
C TYR A 110 19.82 -0.93 9.16
N LEU A 111 18.71 -1.68 9.16
CA LEU A 111 18.35 -2.60 10.24
C LEU A 111 19.31 -3.81 10.34
N PHE A 112 19.83 -4.30 9.21
CA PHE A 112 20.70 -5.47 9.16
C PHE A 112 22.20 -5.15 9.19
N ASN A 113 22.58 -3.87 9.10
CA ASN A 113 23.97 -3.46 9.24
C ASN A 113 24.41 -3.55 10.72
N PRO A 114 25.45 -4.33 11.04
CA PRO A 114 25.91 -4.54 12.42
C PRO A 114 26.52 -3.29 13.07
N ASP A 115 26.94 -2.31 12.27
CA ASP A 115 27.55 -1.05 12.74
C ASP A 115 26.52 0.03 13.12
N GLU A 116 25.24 -0.20 12.83
CA GLU A 116 24.15 0.73 13.17
C GLU A 116 23.22 0.15 14.24
N VAL A 117 21.91 0.29 14.06
CA VAL A 117 20.91 0.14 15.11
C VAL A 117 20.77 -1.33 15.59
N ASN A 118 21.38 -2.31 14.87
CA ASN A 118 21.42 -3.76 15.18
C ASN A 118 20.12 -4.28 15.83
N MET A 119 19.01 -3.78 15.31
CA MET A 119 17.71 -4.07 15.85
C MET A 119 17.22 -5.29 15.09
N GLY A 120 17.38 -6.47 15.68
CA GLY A 120 16.65 -7.69 15.29
C GLY A 120 15.11 -7.56 15.35
N LEU A 121 14.58 -6.34 15.48
CA LEU A 121 13.18 -5.93 15.57
C LEU A 121 12.40 -6.03 14.26
N GLY A 122 12.90 -6.74 13.24
CA GLY A 122 12.03 -7.20 12.14
C GLY A 122 10.80 -7.98 12.64
N SER A 123 10.88 -8.54 13.86
CA SER A 123 9.81 -9.32 14.50
C SER A 123 8.71 -8.48 15.19
N CYS A 124 9.02 -7.27 15.69
CA CYS A 124 8.06 -6.51 16.52
C CYS A 124 6.95 -5.82 15.73
N THR A 125 7.21 -5.45 14.47
CA THR A 125 6.23 -4.78 13.60
C THR A 125 5.05 -5.70 13.25
N GLY A 126 5.31 -7.00 13.08
CA GLY A 126 4.27 -8.01 12.83
C GLY A 126 3.29 -8.17 14.00
N VAL A 127 3.78 -8.08 15.24
CA VAL A 127 2.97 -8.17 16.46
C VAL A 127 2.03 -6.97 16.60
N VAL A 128 2.52 -5.76 16.32
CA VAL A 128 1.68 -4.55 16.36
C VAL A 128 0.57 -4.62 15.31
N LEU A 129 0.91 -5.03 14.09
CA LEU A 129 -0.08 -5.23 13.01
C LEU A 129 -1.09 -6.34 13.37
N PHE A 130 -0.64 -7.43 13.99
CA PHE A 130 -1.52 -8.49 14.48
C PHE A 130 -2.54 -7.96 15.50
N VAL A 131 -2.09 -7.22 16.52
CA VAL A 131 -2.96 -6.67 17.57
C VAL A 131 -3.97 -5.67 16.99
N VAL A 132 -3.55 -4.80 16.08
CA VAL A 132 -4.46 -3.87 15.40
C VAL A 132 -5.51 -4.66 14.60
N MET A 133 -5.10 -5.60 13.76
CA MET A 133 -6.02 -6.33 12.87
C MET A 133 -7.03 -7.19 13.62
N LEU A 134 -6.72 -7.66 14.84
CA LEU A 134 -7.67 -8.39 15.70
C LEU A 134 -8.96 -7.60 15.98
N PHE A 135 -8.85 -6.27 16.15
CA PHE A 135 -9.99 -5.41 16.50
C PHE A 135 -10.67 -4.77 15.29
N PHE A 136 -9.92 -4.50 14.21
CA PHE A 136 -10.42 -3.70 13.08
C PHE A 136 -10.94 -4.52 11.90
N LEU A 137 -10.62 -5.81 11.79
CA LEU A 137 -11.01 -6.61 10.63
C LEU A 137 -12.48 -7.09 10.72
N PRO A 138 -13.39 -6.61 9.85
CA PRO A 138 -14.76 -7.10 9.80
C PRO A 138 -14.86 -8.46 9.09
N GLU A 139 -15.91 -9.22 9.38
CA GLU A 139 -16.23 -10.44 8.65
C GLU A 139 -17.13 -10.11 7.45
N THR A 140 -16.67 -10.36 6.22
CA THR A 140 -17.41 -10.07 4.98
C THR A 140 -17.94 -11.32 4.27
N ARG A 141 -17.63 -12.54 4.76
CA ARG A 141 -18.05 -13.77 4.10
C ARG A 141 -19.57 -13.92 4.05
N GLY A 142 -20.07 -14.28 2.87
CA GLY A 142 -21.49 -14.59 2.65
C GLY A 142 -22.42 -13.39 2.72
N ARG A 143 -21.89 -12.17 2.55
CA ARG A 143 -22.68 -10.94 2.55
C ARG A 143 -22.71 -10.28 1.18
N THR A 144 -23.85 -9.68 0.84
CA THR A 144 -23.97 -8.86 -0.37
C THR A 144 -23.28 -7.51 -0.16
N ALA A 145 -22.87 -6.87 -1.26
CA ALA A 145 -22.25 -5.54 -1.18
C ALA A 145 -23.20 -4.49 -0.56
N ASN A 146 -24.51 -4.66 -0.74
CA ASN A 146 -25.54 -3.80 -0.16
C ASN A 146 -25.67 -4.01 1.35
N GLU A 147 -25.66 -5.26 1.82
CA GLU A 147 -25.66 -5.58 3.26
C GLU A 147 -24.44 -4.95 3.96
N ILE A 148 -23.24 -5.10 3.37
CA ILE A 148 -21.99 -4.52 3.87
C ILE A 148 -22.09 -2.99 3.93
N GLU A 149 -22.62 -2.35 2.88
CA GLU A 149 -22.83 -0.91 2.85
C GLU A 149 -23.75 -0.45 3.99
N GLN A 150 -24.85 -1.16 4.24
CA GLN A 150 -25.75 -0.84 5.35
C GLN A 150 -25.07 -0.98 6.71
N LEU A 151 -24.20 -1.98 6.92
CA LEU A 151 -23.43 -2.10 8.17
C LEU A 151 -22.51 -0.89 8.40
N PHE A 152 -21.90 -0.38 7.33
CA PHE A 152 -21.06 0.81 7.40
C PHE A 152 -21.85 2.10 7.63
N VAL A 153 -22.98 2.28 6.93
CA VAL A 153 -23.87 3.43 7.12
C VAL A 153 -24.39 3.49 8.55
N ASN A 154 -24.76 2.33 9.10
CA ASN A 154 -25.26 2.21 10.46
C ASN A 154 -24.15 2.08 11.53
N LYS A 155 -22.87 2.25 11.12
CA LYS A 155 -21.69 2.28 11.99
C LYS A 155 -21.63 1.08 12.95
N VAL A 156 -21.94 -0.10 12.44
CA VAL A 156 -21.83 -1.34 13.20
C VAL A 156 -20.34 -1.62 13.44
N GLY A 157 -19.95 -1.99 14.66
CA GLY A 157 -18.56 -2.35 14.95
C GLY A 157 -18.13 -3.59 14.16
N ALA A 158 -16.88 -3.61 13.67
CA ALA A 158 -16.33 -4.68 12.82
C ALA A 158 -16.52 -6.11 13.40
N LEU A 159 -16.43 -6.24 14.73
CA LEU A 159 -16.61 -7.50 15.46
C LEU A 159 -18.04 -8.06 15.41
N LYS A 160 -19.04 -7.21 15.17
CA LYS A 160 -20.47 -7.57 15.21
C LYS A 160 -21.04 -7.89 13.83
N PHE A 161 -20.26 -7.78 12.75
CA PHE A 161 -20.71 -8.04 11.38
C PHE A 161 -21.32 -9.44 11.22
N LYS A 162 -20.76 -10.46 11.87
CA LYS A 162 -21.29 -11.83 11.85
C LYS A 162 -22.67 -11.98 12.53
N ARG A 163 -22.99 -11.12 13.50
CA ARG A 163 -24.24 -11.19 14.29
C ARG A 163 -25.39 -10.37 13.71
N ALA A 164 -25.09 -9.47 12.78
CA ALA A 164 -26.11 -8.66 12.12
C ALA A 164 -27.05 -9.53 11.29
N LYS A 165 -28.36 -9.34 11.43
CA LYS A 165 -29.37 -10.03 10.62
C LYS A 165 -30.00 -9.06 9.63
N PHE A 166 -30.30 -9.57 8.45
CA PHE A 166 -30.99 -8.83 7.39
C PHE A 166 -32.31 -9.52 7.08
N ASP A 167 -33.26 -8.72 6.65
CA ASP A 167 -34.57 -9.15 6.16
C ASP A 167 -34.46 -9.65 4.70
N GLU A 168 -35.51 -10.26 4.14
CA GLU A 168 -35.56 -10.72 2.74
C GLU A 168 -35.32 -9.60 1.72
N ASP A 169 -35.62 -8.35 2.12
CA ASP A 169 -35.35 -7.12 1.36
C ASP A 169 -33.89 -6.60 1.47
N ASP A 170 -32.96 -7.38 2.04
CA ASP A 170 -31.58 -6.95 2.37
C ASP A 170 -31.54 -5.75 3.34
N LYS A 171 -32.57 -5.55 4.17
CA LYS A 171 -32.63 -4.45 5.14
C LYS A 171 -32.11 -4.89 6.51
N LEU A 172 -31.21 -4.08 7.09
CA LEU A 172 -30.62 -4.35 8.40
C LEU A 172 -31.65 -4.28 9.52
N ILE A 173 -31.79 -5.37 10.28
CA ILE A 173 -32.67 -5.44 11.44
C ILE A 173 -31.97 -4.77 12.63
N MET A 174 -32.37 -3.53 12.93
CA MET A 174 -31.73 -2.70 13.98
C MET A 174 -31.82 -3.29 15.39
N SER A 175 -32.83 -4.11 15.68
CA SER A 175 -32.95 -4.78 16.99
C SER A 175 -31.81 -5.76 17.27
N SER A 176 -31.09 -6.22 16.22
CA SER A 176 -29.96 -7.14 16.34
C SER A 176 -28.62 -6.45 16.70
N VAL A 177 -28.53 -5.12 16.56
CA VAL A 177 -27.29 -4.36 16.75
C VAL A 177 -27.37 -3.49 18.00
N GLY A 178 -26.82 -3.98 19.12
CA GLY A 178 -26.77 -3.22 20.38
C GLY A 178 -25.97 -1.91 20.28
N LYS A 179 -26.56 -0.82 20.80
CA LYS A 179 -26.21 0.62 20.63
C LYS A 179 -24.76 1.03 20.98
N GLU A 180 -24.01 0.25 21.75
CA GLU A 180 -22.69 0.68 22.27
C GLU A 180 -21.50 0.48 21.29
N ALA A 181 -21.68 -0.23 20.18
CA ALA A 181 -20.56 -0.57 19.27
C ALA A 181 -20.19 0.53 18.25
N THR A 182 -20.86 1.68 18.29
CA THR A 182 -20.77 2.72 17.27
C THR A 182 -19.61 3.70 17.48
N LEU A 183 -19.11 3.85 18.71
CA LEU A 183 -18.20 4.94 19.09
C LEU A 183 -16.75 4.75 18.58
N LEU A 184 -16.23 3.52 18.66
CA LEU A 184 -14.85 3.21 18.24
C LEU A 184 -14.70 3.21 16.71
N TYR A 185 -15.76 2.81 16.00
CA TYR A 185 -15.81 2.81 14.54
C TYR A 185 -15.94 4.23 13.97
N ALA A 186 -16.74 5.09 14.61
CA ALA A 186 -16.95 6.47 14.20
C ALA A 186 -15.68 7.34 14.32
N THR A 187 -14.88 7.14 15.36
CA THR A 187 -13.65 7.91 15.62
C THR A 187 -12.53 7.57 14.62
N CYS A 188 -12.39 6.28 14.27
CA CYS A 188 -11.39 5.84 13.31
C CYS A 188 -11.73 6.23 11.86
N TYR A 189 -13.02 6.16 11.48
CA TYR A 189 -13.50 6.61 10.16
C TYR A 189 -13.37 8.13 9.97
N ALA A 190 -13.65 8.91 11.02
CA ALA A 190 -13.48 10.35 11.02
C ALA A 190 -11.99 10.74 10.83
N THR A 191 -11.08 9.99 11.46
CA THR A 191 -9.64 10.25 11.36
C THR A 191 -9.14 9.97 9.94
N GLY A 192 -9.44 8.80 9.35
CA GLY A 192 -8.99 8.46 7.98
C GLY A 192 -9.60 9.32 6.87
N TYR A 193 -10.89 9.67 6.96
CA TYR A 193 -11.57 10.50 5.96
C TYR A 193 -11.07 11.95 5.99
N SER A 194 -10.73 12.48 7.18
CA SER A 194 -10.14 13.80 7.31
C SER A 194 -8.76 13.87 6.65
N THR A 195 -7.86 12.90 6.93
CA THR A 195 -6.51 12.86 6.33
C THR A 195 -6.57 12.71 4.82
N LEU A 196 -7.51 11.91 4.30
CA LEU A 196 -7.70 11.74 2.86
C LEU A 196 -8.21 13.02 2.18
N ARG A 197 -9.09 13.78 2.83
CA ARG A 197 -9.58 15.07 2.34
C ARG A 197 -8.47 16.13 2.34
N TYR A 198 -7.58 16.11 3.33
CA TYR A 198 -6.37 16.93 3.34
C TYR A 198 -5.39 16.53 2.23
N MET A 199 -5.11 15.23 2.05
CA MET A 199 -4.22 14.75 0.99
C MET A 199 -4.76 14.98 -0.43
N LEU A 200 -6.06 14.79 -0.68
CA LEU A 200 -6.67 15.04 -1.99
C LEU A 200 -6.67 16.53 -2.35
N ARG A 201 -6.84 17.43 -1.37
CA ARG A 201 -6.73 18.87 -1.61
C ARG A 201 -5.28 19.32 -1.81
N TYR A 202 -4.34 18.80 -1.01
CA TYR A 202 -2.92 19.19 -1.11
C TYR A 202 -2.16 18.57 -2.29
N ARG A 203 -2.38 17.29 -2.63
CA ARG A 203 -1.62 16.62 -3.71
C ARG A 203 -2.06 16.97 -5.13
N LEU A 204 -3.35 17.27 -5.35
CA LEU A 204 -3.81 17.74 -6.68
C LEU A 204 -3.25 19.12 -7.01
N GLN A 205 -3.08 20.01 -6.02
CA GLN A 205 -2.45 21.31 -6.24
C GLN A 205 -0.92 21.18 -6.35
N ALA A 206 -0.25 20.45 -5.45
CA ALA A 206 1.21 20.40 -5.43
C ALA A 206 1.82 19.71 -6.67
N THR A 207 1.31 18.54 -7.07
CA THR A 207 1.88 17.78 -8.20
C THR A 207 1.57 18.45 -9.54
N CYS A 208 0.38 19.03 -9.69
CA CYS A 208 0.00 19.75 -10.91
C CYS A 208 0.80 21.06 -11.05
N TYR A 209 0.98 21.84 -9.97
CA TYR A 209 1.81 23.05 -10.02
C TYR A 209 3.30 22.75 -10.26
N SER A 210 3.88 21.74 -9.60
CA SER A 210 5.32 21.46 -9.74
C SER A 210 5.69 20.97 -11.14
N THR A 211 4.86 20.12 -11.75
CA THR A 211 5.08 19.65 -13.12
C THR A 211 4.81 20.74 -14.15
N LEU A 212 3.73 21.52 -14.00
CA LEU A 212 3.43 22.63 -14.92
C LEU A 212 4.53 23.71 -14.85
N GLN A 213 5.05 24.02 -13.67
CA GLN A 213 6.10 25.02 -13.48
C GLN A 213 7.47 24.53 -14.00
N ALA A 214 7.79 23.24 -13.82
CA ALA A 214 8.98 22.64 -14.43
C ALA A 214 8.89 22.63 -15.95
N THR A 215 7.74 22.26 -16.54
CA THR A 215 7.53 22.28 -17.98
C THR A 215 7.58 23.69 -18.56
N LEU A 216 7.00 24.70 -17.89
CA LEU A 216 7.08 26.10 -18.31
C LEU A 216 8.49 26.67 -18.24
N HIS A 217 9.29 26.27 -17.23
CA HIS A 217 10.67 26.70 -17.11
C HIS A 217 11.53 26.12 -18.24
N THR A 218 11.36 24.83 -18.55
CA THR A 218 12.04 24.19 -19.68
C THR A 218 11.62 24.81 -21.02
N LEU A 219 10.35 25.13 -21.22
CA LEU A 219 9.88 25.80 -22.45
C LEU A 219 10.41 27.23 -22.60
N ARG A 220 10.52 28.00 -21.52
CA ARG A 220 11.15 29.33 -21.53
C ARG A 220 12.64 29.22 -21.84
N TYR A 221 13.33 28.25 -21.25
CA TYR A 221 14.75 28.00 -21.50
C TYR A 221 15.01 27.60 -22.97
N MET A 222 14.16 26.73 -23.52
CA MET A 222 14.21 26.33 -24.94
C MET A 222 13.96 27.52 -25.88
N ARG A 223 13.01 28.41 -25.58
CA ARG A 223 12.78 29.64 -26.36
C ARG A 223 13.97 30.60 -26.30
N TYR A 224 14.60 30.74 -25.13
CA TYR A 224 15.75 31.61 -24.95
C TYR A 224 17.00 31.06 -25.66
N ALA A 225 17.21 29.74 -25.61
CA ALA A 225 18.26 29.05 -26.34
C ALA A 225 18.05 29.16 -27.86
N ALA A 226 16.81 29.06 -28.34
CA ALA A 226 16.47 29.26 -29.75
C ALA A 226 16.74 30.70 -30.22
N SER A 227 16.35 31.73 -29.44
CA SER A 227 16.64 33.12 -29.80
C SER A 227 18.14 33.47 -29.72
N SER A 228 18.87 32.86 -28.79
CA SER A 228 20.32 33.05 -28.68
C SER A 228 21.09 32.39 -29.84
N GLY A 229 20.63 31.21 -30.29
CA GLY A 229 21.19 30.52 -31.45
C GLY A 229 20.98 31.27 -32.77
N GLU A 230 19.83 31.93 -32.96
CA GLU A 230 19.59 32.80 -34.12
C GLU A 230 20.45 34.07 -34.09
N GLY A 231 20.65 34.66 -32.92
CA GLY A 231 21.55 35.81 -32.73
C GLY A 231 22.99 35.50 -33.14
N GLN A 232 23.53 34.35 -32.71
CA GLN A 232 24.89 33.93 -33.09
C GLN A 232 25.03 33.63 -34.59
N ARG A 233 24.01 33.00 -35.21
CA ARG A 233 23.98 32.76 -36.68
C ARG A 233 23.96 34.06 -37.48
N GLN A 234 23.27 35.10 -37.01
CA GLN A 234 23.27 36.42 -37.67
C GLN A 234 24.61 37.14 -37.51
N THR A 235 25.21 37.17 -36.31
CA THR A 235 26.56 37.75 -36.12
C THR A 235 27.65 37.02 -36.90
N GLY A 236 27.54 35.69 -37.07
CA GLY A 236 28.46 34.90 -37.88
C GLY A 236 28.33 35.20 -39.38
N LYS A 237 27.11 35.44 -39.88
CA LYS A 237 26.89 35.91 -41.27
C LYS A 237 27.39 37.33 -41.48
N LEU A 238 27.18 38.25 -40.52
CA LEU A 238 27.68 39.62 -40.58
C LEU A 238 29.21 39.71 -40.59
N LYS A 239 29.92 38.88 -39.81
CA LYS A 239 31.40 38.82 -39.85
C LYS A 239 31.95 38.26 -41.17
N ARG A 240 31.24 37.33 -41.82
CA ARG A 240 31.63 36.81 -43.14
C ARG A 240 31.40 37.83 -44.26
N THR A 241 30.35 38.65 -44.19
CA THR A 241 30.12 39.71 -45.18
C THR A 241 31.02 40.92 -44.97
N SER A 242 31.44 41.23 -43.74
CA SER A 242 32.40 42.32 -43.47
C SER A 242 33.86 41.98 -43.82
N GLY A 243 34.23 40.69 -43.83
CA GLY A 243 35.58 40.23 -44.19
C GLY A 243 35.88 40.13 -45.68
N LEU A 244 34.89 40.38 -46.55
CA LEU A 244 35.04 40.34 -48.01
C LEU A 244 35.18 41.74 -48.66
N GLY A 245 35.24 42.81 -47.85
CA GLY A 245 35.29 44.20 -48.31
C GLY A 245 36.65 44.89 -48.23
N ASP A 246 37.69 44.27 -47.66
CA ASP A 246 38.99 44.92 -47.43
C ASP A 246 40.13 44.14 -48.11
N GLY A 247 40.17 44.26 -49.44
CA GLY A 247 41.13 43.60 -50.32
C GLY A 247 41.27 44.35 -51.63
N ARG A 248 41.34 45.69 -51.58
CA ARG A 248 41.62 46.55 -52.73
C ARG A 248 42.66 47.60 -52.35
N LYS A 249 43.93 47.20 -52.43
CA LYS A 249 45.08 48.02 -52.81
C LYS A 249 46.03 47.15 -53.62
#